data_AF-A0A497B2H2-F1
#
_entry.id   AF-A0A497B2H2-F1
#
_cell.length_a   1.000
_cell.length_b   1.000
_cell.length_c   1.000
_cell.angle_alpha   90.00
_cell.angle_beta   90.00
_cell.angle_gamma   90.00
#
_symmetry.space_group_name_H-M   'P 1'
#
loop_
_entity.id
_entity.type
_entity.pdbx_description
1 polymer ?
#
loop_
_entity_poly.entity_id
_entity_poly.type
_entity_poly.pdbx_seq_one_letter_code
_entity_poly.pdbx_strand_id
1 'polypeptide(L)'
;MIRHSRAFDLILLEELKEKEKEVKVVEVLKPEPVKEVDHIDNTTDTIKYETTLLNIDGKGTLKEFTVISDSEDLRLKVWLNKKLVLNKTMSEIIASAKYISEISAIAYNGKYIFSIKDIKYKDGMKIVAVPSTETSIEVFKSYREVVS
;
A
#
# COMPACT_ATOMS: atom_id res chain seq x y z
N MET A 1 80.34 -5.89 7.13
CA MET A 1 79.30 -4.85 7.20
C MET A 1 78.08 -5.40 6.47
N ILE A 2 76.97 -5.55 7.20
CA ILE A 2 75.93 -6.56 6.94
C ILE A 2 75.08 -6.17 5.73
N ARG A 3 74.96 -7.11 4.77
CA ARG A 3 74.15 -7.03 3.54
C ARG A 3 72.67 -6.93 3.90
N HIS A 4 72.01 -5.83 3.55
CA HIS A 4 70.55 -5.82 3.50
C HIS A 4 70.08 -6.62 2.28
N SER A 5 69.27 -7.63 2.60
CA SER A 5 68.86 -8.71 1.74
C SER A 5 67.72 -8.28 0.81
N ARG A 6 67.92 -8.38 -0.50
CA ARG A 6 66.88 -8.27 -1.54
C ARG A 6 65.70 -9.26 -1.36
N ALA A 7 65.80 -10.20 -0.41
CA ALA A 7 64.75 -11.19 -0.17
C ALA A 7 63.54 -10.61 0.59
N PHE A 8 63.69 -9.53 1.37
CA PHE A 8 62.58 -8.93 2.10
C PHE A 8 61.62 -8.13 1.21
N ASP A 9 62.14 -7.51 0.14
CA ASP A 9 61.30 -6.74 -0.80
C ASP A 9 60.42 -7.64 -1.69
N LEU A 10 60.85 -8.89 -1.94
CA LEU A 10 60.09 -9.87 -2.74
C LEU A 10 58.91 -10.49 -1.96
N ILE A 11 59.11 -10.78 -0.68
CA ILE A 11 58.06 -11.37 0.19
C ILE A 11 56.91 -10.37 0.36
N LEU A 12 57.20 -9.07 0.49
CA LEU A 12 56.17 -8.04 0.62
C LEU A 12 55.37 -7.83 -0.68
N LEU A 13 55.97 -8.09 -1.84
CA LEU A 13 55.31 -8.00 -3.15
C LEU A 13 54.44 -9.24 -3.46
N GLU A 14 54.79 -10.42 -2.95
CA GLU A 14 53.98 -11.63 -3.08
C GLU A 14 52.73 -11.58 -2.18
N GLU A 15 52.84 -11.08 -0.94
CA GLU A 15 51.69 -10.91 -0.03
C GLU A 15 50.66 -9.88 -0.53
N LEU A 16 51.09 -8.89 -1.33
CA LEU A 16 50.19 -7.92 -1.94
C LEU A 16 49.49 -8.46 -3.20
N LYS A 17 50.08 -9.44 -3.90
CA LYS A 17 49.45 -10.11 -5.05
C LYS A 17 48.39 -11.13 -4.64
N GLU A 18 48.57 -11.83 -3.52
CA GLU A 18 47.56 -12.80 -3.02
C GLU A 18 46.30 -12.14 -2.41
N LYS A 19 46.31 -10.82 -2.19
CA LYS A 19 45.14 -10.05 -1.75
C LYS A 19 44.26 -9.51 -2.87
N GLU A 20 44.56 -9.79 -4.15
CA GLU A 20 43.58 -9.69 -5.25
C GLU A 20 42.59 -10.87 -5.19
N LYS A 21 41.97 -11.01 -4.02
CA LYS A 21 40.98 -12.02 -3.71
C LYS A 21 39.69 -11.60 -4.39
N GLU A 22 39.43 -12.21 -5.55
CA GLU A 22 38.12 -12.36 -6.19
C GLU A 22 37.17 -11.18 -5.97
N VAL A 23 37.35 -10.11 -6.76
CA VAL A 23 36.22 -9.21 -7.05
C VAL A 23 35.24 -10.04 -7.86
N LYS A 24 34.36 -10.77 -7.18
CA LYS A 24 33.11 -11.23 -7.78
C LYS A 24 32.41 -9.96 -8.25
N VAL A 25 32.43 -9.75 -9.57
CA VAL A 25 31.50 -8.86 -10.23
C VAL A 25 30.12 -9.44 -9.91
N VAL A 26 29.52 -8.94 -8.84
CA VAL A 26 28.08 -9.09 -8.66
C VAL A 26 27.52 -8.37 -9.87
N GLU A 27 27.02 -9.13 -10.84
CA GLU A 27 26.13 -8.55 -11.84
C GLU A 27 25.04 -7.83 -11.04
N VAL A 28 25.16 -6.52 -10.95
CA VAL A 28 24.09 -5.67 -10.45
C VAL A 28 23.02 -5.80 -11.53
N LEU A 29 22.16 -6.81 -11.38
CA LEU A 29 20.92 -6.91 -12.13
C LEU A 29 20.28 -5.53 -11.99
N LYS A 30 20.27 -4.77 -13.09
CA LYS A 30 19.55 -3.50 -13.11
C LYS A 30 18.14 -3.85 -12.70
N PRO A 31 17.60 -3.26 -11.61
CA PRO A 31 16.22 -3.54 -11.22
C PRO A 31 15.36 -3.25 -12.45
N GLU A 32 14.52 -4.20 -12.82
CA GLU A 32 13.58 -4.00 -13.92
C GLU A 32 12.80 -2.69 -13.66
N PRO A 33 12.56 -1.89 -14.70
CA PRO A 33 11.84 -0.64 -14.55
C PRO A 33 10.45 -0.95 -14.01
N VAL A 34 10.24 -0.61 -12.74
CA VAL A 34 8.94 -0.74 -12.07
C VAL A 34 7.96 0.18 -12.78
N LYS A 35 6.92 -0.38 -13.40
CA LYS A 35 5.84 0.43 -13.97
C LYS A 35 4.87 0.78 -12.85
N GLU A 36 4.55 2.06 -12.70
CA GLU A 36 3.53 2.53 -11.79
C GLU A 36 2.34 3.06 -12.60
N VAL A 37 1.13 2.65 -12.27
CA VAL A 37 -0.11 3.11 -12.91
C VAL A 37 -0.98 3.80 -11.87
N ASP A 38 -1.34 5.05 -12.14
CA ASP A 38 -2.26 5.83 -11.32
C ASP A 38 -3.70 5.66 -11.85
N HIS A 39 -4.65 5.48 -10.93
CA HIS A 39 -6.07 5.31 -11.20
C HIS A 39 -6.87 6.35 -10.42
N ILE A 40 -7.83 7.01 -11.07
CA ILE A 40 -8.78 7.95 -10.46
C ILE A 40 -10.16 7.69 -11.04
N ASP A 41 -11.15 7.51 -10.17
CA ASP A 41 -12.52 7.20 -10.57
C ASP A 41 -13.50 7.77 -9.52
N ASN A 42 -14.65 8.25 -10.01
CA ASN A 42 -15.78 8.65 -9.19
C ASN A 42 -17.05 7.99 -9.75
N THR A 43 -17.76 7.26 -8.90
CA THR A 43 -18.98 6.53 -9.26
C THR A 43 -20.11 6.84 -8.29
N THR A 44 -21.33 6.95 -8.81
CA THR A 44 -22.56 7.02 -8.01
C THR A 44 -23.44 5.82 -8.33
N ASP A 45 -23.96 5.15 -7.32
CA ASP A 45 -24.79 3.95 -7.48
C ASP A 45 -25.81 3.81 -6.35
N THR A 46 -26.81 2.95 -6.56
CA THR A 46 -27.77 2.53 -5.54
C THR A 46 -27.66 1.02 -5.34
N ILE A 47 -27.23 0.62 -4.15
CA ILE A 47 -26.92 -0.78 -3.83
C ILE A 47 -27.99 -1.37 -2.89
N LYS A 48 -28.35 -2.63 -3.15
CA LYS A 48 -29.26 -3.43 -2.29
C LYS A 48 -28.60 -4.67 -1.67
N TYR A 49 -27.43 -5.05 -2.19
CA TYR A 49 -26.71 -6.25 -1.79
C TYR A 49 -25.23 -5.92 -1.58
N GLU A 50 -24.50 -6.87 -0.99
CA GLU A 50 -23.06 -6.78 -0.84
C GLU A 50 -22.39 -6.46 -2.19
N THR A 51 -21.67 -5.33 -2.24
CA THR A 51 -21.06 -4.81 -3.47
C THR A 51 -19.59 -4.50 -3.22
N THR A 52 -18.72 -4.95 -4.13
CA THR A 52 -17.29 -4.65 -4.07
C THR A 52 -17.04 -3.27 -4.68
N LEU A 53 -16.54 -2.33 -3.88
CA LEU A 53 -16.26 -0.95 -4.29
C LEU A 53 -14.84 -0.78 -4.83
N LEU A 54 -13.91 -1.55 -4.26
CA LEU A 54 -12.51 -1.57 -4.65
C LEU A 54 -11.98 -3.00 -4.53
N ASN A 55 -11.27 -3.47 -5.55
CA ASN A 55 -10.52 -4.72 -5.50
C ASN A 55 -9.24 -4.53 -6.30
N ILE A 56 -8.12 -4.45 -5.60
CA ILE A 56 -6.79 -4.25 -6.17
C ILE A 56 -5.93 -5.43 -5.73
N ASP A 57 -5.24 -6.03 -6.68
CA ASP A 57 -4.25 -7.06 -6.41
C ASP A 57 -2.82 -6.48 -6.47
N GLY A 58 -1.88 -7.13 -5.79
CA GLY A 58 -0.46 -6.74 -5.82
C GLY A 58 -0.09 -5.57 -4.91
N LYS A 59 1.03 -4.93 -5.21
CA LYS A 59 1.62 -3.87 -4.38
C LYS A 59 1.19 -2.50 -4.88
N GLY A 60 1.01 -1.56 -3.97
CA GLY A 60 0.65 -0.20 -4.36
C GLY A 60 0.41 0.74 -3.19
N THR A 61 -0.20 1.88 -3.49
CA THR A 61 -0.59 2.89 -2.50
C THR A 61 -1.96 3.44 -2.84
N LEU A 62 -2.88 3.36 -1.88
CA LEU A 62 -4.15 4.06 -1.93
C LEU A 62 -3.89 5.50 -1.51
N LYS A 63 -4.08 6.44 -2.44
CA LYS A 63 -3.94 7.88 -2.14
C LYS A 63 -5.18 8.35 -1.39
N GLU A 64 -6.35 8.01 -1.91
CA GLU A 64 -7.63 8.37 -1.29
C GLU A 64 -8.73 7.40 -1.70
N PHE A 65 -9.56 7.03 -0.75
CA PHE A 65 -10.84 6.38 -0.99
C PHE A 65 -11.88 7.03 -0.10
N THR A 66 -12.95 7.51 -0.71
CA THR A 66 -14.04 8.19 -0.02
C THR A 66 -15.36 7.57 -0.43
N VAL A 67 -16.20 7.22 0.54
CA VAL A 67 -17.57 6.75 0.35
C VAL A 67 -18.50 7.71 1.06
N ILE A 68 -19.48 8.21 0.32
CA ILE A 68 -20.57 9.03 0.83
C ILE A 68 -21.84 8.20 0.71
N SER A 69 -22.56 8.02 1.81
CA SER A 69 -23.80 7.24 1.86
C SER A 69 -24.94 8.08 2.44
N ASP A 70 -26.18 7.77 2.06
CA ASP A 70 -27.38 8.25 2.76
C ASP A 70 -27.79 7.38 3.96
N SER A 71 -27.08 6.30 4.25
CA SER A 71 -27.39 5.37 5.35
C SER A 71 -26.24 5.27 6.35
N GLU A 72 -26.56 5.39 7.63
CA GLU A 72 -25.59 5.16 8.72
C GLU A 72 -25.29 3.68 8.96
N ASP A 73 -26.20 2.82 8.53
CA ASP A 73 -26.12 1.38 8.73
C ASP A 73 -25.33 0.68 7.63
N LEU A 74 -24.86 1.44 6.62
CA LEU A 74 -23.96 0.92 5.60
C LEU A 74 -22.71 0.36 6.26
N ARG A 75 -22.47 -0.95 6.11
CA ARG A 75 -21.30 -1.61 6.67
C ARG A 75 -20.17 -1.65 5.66
N LEU A 76 -19.01 -1.15 6.06
CA LEU A 76 -17.79 -1.23 5.28
C LEU A 76 -16.90 -2.33 5.83
N LYS A 77 -16.48 -3.21 4.93
CA LYS A 77 -15.47 -4.24 5.18
C LYS A 77 -14.22 -3.90 4.37
N VAL A 78 -13.10 -3.74 5.04
CA VAL A 78 -11.81 -3.40 4.42
C VAL A 78 -10.81 -4.52 4.70
N TRP A 79 -10.25 -5.07 3.63
CA TRP A 79 -9.12 -5.99 3.70
C TRP A 79 -7.87 -5.29 3.20
N LEU A 80 -6.79 -5.41 3.97
CA LEU A 80 -5.46 -4.94 3.61
C LEU A 80 -4.51 -6.13 3.69
N ASN A 81 -3.78 -6.41 2.60
CA ASN A 81 -2.88 -7.55 2.52
C ASN A 81 -3.57 -8.87 2.93
N LYS A 82 -4.78 -9.10 2.39
CA LYS A 82 -5.62 -10.28 2.67
C LYS A 82 -6.11 -10.41 4.11
N LYS A 83 -5.88 -9.43 4.99
CA LYS A 83 -6.39 -9.41 6.37
C LYS A 83 -7.53 -8.41 6.50
N LEU A 84 -8.62 -8.83 7.13
CA LEU A 84 -9.73 -7.95 7.47
C LEU A 84 -9.28 -6.97 8.57
N VAL A 85 -9.23 -5.68 8.26
CA VAL A 85 -8.80 -4.62 9.18
C VAL A 85 -9.96 -3.74 9.65
N LEU A 86 -11.06 -3.70 8.90
CA LEU A 86 -12.28 -2.97 9.25
C LEU A 86 -13.50 -3.81 8.91
N ASN A 87 -14.47 -3.86 9.82
CA ASN A 87 -15.80 -4.43 9.59
C ASN A 87 -16.80 -3.75 10.53
N LYS A 88 -17.29 -2.57 10.12
CA LYS A 88 -18.10 -1.68 10.94
C LYS A 88 -19.11 -0.92 10.09
N THR A 89 -20.23 -0.52 10.69
CA THR A 89 -21.18 0.43 10.09
C THR A 89 -20.61 1.85 10.04
N MET A 90 -21.15 2.72 9.19
CA MET A 90 -20.75 4.13 9.15
C MET A 90 -20.91 4.79 10.53
N SER A 91 -22.01 4.52 11.24
CA SER A 91 -22.24 5.00 12.61
C SER A 91 -21.13 4.56 13.59
N GLU A 92 -20.73 3.29 13.56
CA GLU A 92 -19.64 2.76 14.39
C GLU A 92 -18.28 3.37 14.02
N ILE A 93 -18.03 3.62 12.73
CA ILE A 93 -16.77 4.23 12.28
C ILE A 93 -16.72 5.68 12.74
N ILE A 94 -17.79 6.46 12.57
CA ILE A 94 -17.86 7.85 13.03
C ILE A 94 -17.63 7.95 14.54
N ALA A 95 -18.19 7.02 15.32
CA ALA A 95 -17.97 6.97 16.77
C ALA A 95 -16.51 6.69 17.16
N SER A 96 -15.75 6.01 16.30
CA SER A 96 -14.36 5.59 16.55
C SER A 96 -13.29 6.40 15.80
N ALA A 97 -13.67 7.18 14.79
CA ALA A 97 -12.75 7.93 13.92
C ALA A 97 -11.94 9.00 14.66
N LYS A 98 -12.33 9.39 15.88
CA LYS A 98 -11.53 10.30 16.73
C LYS A 98 -10.13 9.77 17.09
N TYR A 99 -9.84 8.49 16.83
CA TYR A 99 -8.65 7.82 17.33
C TYR A 99 -7.69 7.30 16.24
N ILE A 100 -8.00 7.49 14.94
CA ILE A 100 -7.21 6.92 13.84
C ILE A 100 -6.92 8.01 12.81
N SER A 101 -5.66 8.40 12.63
CA SER A 101 -5.25 9.53 11.77
C SER A 101 -5.56 9.32 10.29
N GLU A 102 -5.51 8.08 9.82
CA GLU A 102 -5.66 7.72 8.40
C GLU A 102 -7.12 7.46 8.02
N ILE A 103 -8.05 7.42 8.99
CA ILE A 103 -9.47 7.18 8.79
C ILE A 103 -10.25 8.39 9.27
N SER A 104 -10.94 9.06 8.34
CA SER A 104 -11.86 10.14 8.66
C SER A 104 -13.29 9.66 8.41
N ALA A 105 -14.19 9.86 9.38
CA ALA A 105 -15.61 9.65 9.15
C ALA A 105 -16.46 10.69 9.88
N ILE A 106 -17.45 11.22 9.17
CA ILE A 106 -18.34 12.28 9.68
C ILE A 106 -19.77 12.07 9.15
N ALA A 107 -20.75 12.55 9.92
CA ALA A 107 -22.11 12.77 9.44
C ALA A 107 -22.30 14.27 9.14
N TYR A 108 -22.75 14.60 7.93
CA TYR A 108 -22.97 15.97 7.50
C TYR A 108 -24.16 16.06 6.53
N ASN A 109 -25.12 16.95 6.80
CA ASN A 109 -26.30 17.17 5.97
C ASN A 109 -27.07 15.88 5.58
N GLY A 110 -27.24 14.96 6.53
CA GLY A 110 -27.93 13.68 6.29
C GLY A 110 -27.14 12.69 5.45
N LYS A 111 -25.86 12.94 5.20
CA LYS A 111 -24.92 12.02 4.55
C LYS A 111 -23.88 11.55 5.54
N TYR A 112 -23.46 10.31 5.37
CA TYR A 112 -22.41 9.65 6.12
C TYR A 112 -21.20 9.50 5.22
N ILE A 113 -20.08 10.08 5.63
CA ILE A 113 -18.87 10.15 4.83
C ILE A 113 -17.80 9.33 5.55
N PHE A 114 -17.17 8.43 4.81
CA PHE A 114 -16.00 7.67 5.21
C PHE A 114 -14.88 7.97 4.22
N SER A 115 -13.69 8.29 4.72
CA SER A 115 -12.51 8.54 3.89
C SER A 115 -11.29 7.89 4.51
N ILE A 116 -10.46 7.27 3.67
CA ILE A 116 -9.16 6.72 4.03
C ILE A 116 -8.11 7.19 3.04
N LYS A 117 -6.94 7.57 3.54
CA LYS A 117 -5.87 8.17 2.73
C LYS A 117 -4.51 7.59 3.07
N ASP A 118 -3.60 7.66 2.11
CA ASP A 118 -2.18 7.33 2.26
C ASP A 118 -1.89 5.91 2.79
N ILE A 119 -2.68 4.92 2.36
CA ILE A 119 -2.51 3.52 2.77
C ILE A 119 -1.62 2.76 1.79
N LYS A 120 -0.51 2.20 2.28
CA LYS A 120 0.37 1.31 1.51
C LYS A 120 -0.09 -0.15 1.63
N TYR A 121 -0.11 -0.87 0.52
CA TYR A 121 -0.42 -2.29 0.46
C TYR A 121 0.63 -3.08 -0.32
N LYS A 122 0.78 -4.35 0.03
CA LYS A 122 1.76 -5.30 -0.53
C LYS A 122 1.09 -6.45 -1.29
N ASP A 123 0.00 -6.99 -0.75
CA ASP A 123 -0.70 -8.17 -1.30
C ASP A 123 -2.11 -7.84 -1.78
N GLY A 124 -2.39 -6.56 -2.03
CA GLY A 124 -3.67 -6.05 -2.47
C GLY A 124 -4.51 -5.41 -1.37
N MET A 125 -5.63 -4.82 -1.81
CA MET A 125 -6.62 -4.15 -0.98
C MET A 125 -8.01 -4.42 -1.54
N LYS A 126 -8.97 -4.71 -0.66
CA LYS A 126 -10.37 -4.91 -1.03
C LYS A 126 -11.27 -4.12 -0.11
N ILE A 127 -12.24 -3.42 -0.67
CA ILE A 127 -13.27 -2.69 0.06
C ILE A 127 -14.64 -3.13 -0.44
N VAL A 128 -15.49 -3.54 0.49
CA VAL A 128 -16.83 -4.04 0.23
C VAL A 128 -17.82 -3.26 1.08
N ALA A 129 -18.92 -2.87 0.45
CA ALA A 129 -20.07 -2.25 1.10
C ALA A 129 -21.20 -3.27 1.25
N VAL A 130 -21.79 -3.35 2.44
CA VAL A 130 -22.93 -4.21 2.75
C VAL A 130 -24.05 -3.32 3.28
N PRO A 131 -25.09 -3.05 2.48
CA PRO A 131 -26.17 -2.19 2.91
C PRO A 131 -27.22 -3.00 3.69
N SER A 132 -27.87 -2.39 4.68
CA SER A 132 -28.99 -2.99 5.43
C SER A 132 -30.32 -2.89 4.66
N THR A 133 -30.46 -1.84 3.86
CA THR A 133 -31.59 -1.55 2.97
C THR A 133 -31.06 -0.97 1.67
N GLU A 134 -31.90 -0.74 0.66
CA GLU A 134 -31.50 0.04 -0.51
C GLU A 134 -30.85 1.37 -0.08
N THR A 135 -29.63 1.62 -0.55
CA THR A 135 -28.76 2.71 -0.08
C THR A 135 -28.08 3.35 -1.28
N SER A 136 -28.12 4.67 -1.39
CA SER A 136 -27.36 5.39 -2.40
C SER A 136 -25.95 5.70 -1.90
N ILE A 137 -24.98 5.47 -2.78
CA ILE A 137 -23.56 5.71 -2.51
C ILE A 137 -22.91 6.56 -3.60
N GLU A 138 -21.99 7.41 -3.21
CA GLU A 138 -20.99 8.01 -4.08
C GLU A 138 -19.61 7.52 -3.61
N VAL A 139 -18.78 7.09 -4.55
CA VAL A 139 -17.48 6.48 -4.27
C VAL A 139 -16.43 7.16 -5.11
N PHE A 140 -15.49 7.81 -4.45
CA PHE A 140 -14.27 8.32 -5.05
C PHE A 140 -13.10 7.40 -4.69
N LYS A 141 -12.29 7.02 -5.68
CA LYS A 141 -11.11 6.19 -5.48
C LYS A 141 -9.93 6.73 -6.29
N SER A 142 -8.79 6.86 -5.62
CA SER A 142 -7.51 7.30 -6.18
C SER A 142 -6.40 6.41 -5.63
N TYR A 143 -5.76 5.64 -6.49
CA TYR A 143 -4.73 4.68 -6.08
C TYR A 143 -3.66 4.52 -7.14
N ARG A 144 -2.55 3.92 -6.72
CA ARG A 144 -1.42 3.60 -7.57
C ARG A 144 -1.05 2.14 -7.44
N GLU A 145 -1.00 1.44 -8.55
CA GLU A 145 -0.52 0.06 -8.63
C GLU A 145 0.93 0.00 -9.12
N VAL A 146 1.68 -0.93 -8.55
CA VAL A 146 3.00 -1.31 -9.04
C VAL A 146 2.83 -2.55 -9.92
N VAL A 147 3.08 -2.37 -11.21
CA VAL A 147 3.01 -3.42 -12.23
C VAL A 147 4.44 -3.86 -12.55
N SER A 148 4.73 -5.13 -12.28
CA SER A 148 5.96 -5.83 -12.69
C SER A 148 5.76 -6.45 -14.07
#